data_AF-A0AAF0UI89-F1
#
_entry.id   AF-A0AAF0UI89-F1
#
_cell.length_a   1.000
_cell.length_b   1.000
_cell.length_c   1.000
_cell.angle_alpha   90.00
_cell.angle_beta   90.00
_cell.angle_gamma   90.00
#
_symmetry.space_group_name_H-M   'P 1'
#
loop_
_entity.id
_entity.type
_entity.pdbx_description
1 polymer ?
#
loop_
_entity_poly.entity_id
_entity_poly.type
_entity_poly.pdbx_seq_one_letter_code
_entity_poly.pdbx_strand_id
1 'polypeptide(L)'
;RSFLGLAGYYRRFVESFSSIASPLTTLTKKKEKIEWSEACEKSFNELKDRLTFSPVLTLPEGTDAFVVYCDSSRVGLACVLMQHDYDISLLYHLGKANVVADAL
;
A
#
# COMPACT_ATOMS: atom_id res chain seq x y z
N ARG A 1 -1.45 16.02 9.40
CA ARG A 1 -0.49 14.90 9.55
C ARG A 1 -1.12 13.52 9.31
N SER A 2 -2.44 13.38 9.44
CA SER A 2 -3.15 12.08 9.33
C SER A 2 -2.93 11.33 8.02
N PHE A 3 -2.90 12.02 6.88
CA PHE A 3 -2.65 11.39 5.56
C PHE A 3 -1.29 10.68 5.49
N LEU A 4 -0.19 11.36 5.87
CA LEU A 4 1.15 10.75 5.86
C LEU A 4 1.27 9.59 6.86
N GLY A 5 0.50 9.60 7.94
CA GLY A 5 0.40 8.47 8.86
C GLY A 5 -0.20 7.24 8.19
N LEU A 6 -1.34 7.41 7.50
CA LEU A 6 -1.99 6.34 6.73
C LEU A 6 -1.10 5.83 5.60
N ALA A 7 -0.56 6.74 4.78
CA ALA A 7 0.34 6.40 3.69
C ALA A 7 1.60 5.69 4.21
N GLY A 8 2.11 6.12 5.37
CA GLY A 8 3.25 5.52 6.06
C GLY A 8 2.98 4.10 6.55
N TYR A 9 1.75 3.76 6.94
CA TYR A 9 1.37 2.40 7.32
C TYR A 9 1.53 1.42 6.15
N TYR A 10 1.13 1.84 4.95
CA TYR A 10 1.22 1.05 3.72
C TYR A 10 2.53 1.23 2.94
N ARG A 11 3.53 1.93 3.50
CA ARG A 11 4.80 2.27 2.81
C ARG A 11 5.53 1.08 2.18
N ARG A 12 5.35 -0.13 2.73
CA ARG A 12 6.00 -1.37 2.25
C ARG A 12 5.49 -1.81 0.87
N PHE A 13 4.30 -1.34 0.49
CA PHE A 13 3.64 -1.65 -0.79
C PHE A 13 3.82 -0.55 -1.83
N VAL A 14 4.43 0.58 -1.45
CA VAL A 14 4.68 1.73 -2.34
C VAL A 14 6.17 1.81 -2.60
N GLU A 15 6.59 1.41 -3.80
CA GLU A 15 7.97 1.56 -4.23
C GLU A 15 8.40 3.03 -4.16
N SER A 16 9.64 3.27 -3.71
CA SER A 16 10.20 4.62 -3.56
C SER A 16 9.37 5.58 -2.68
N PHE A 17 8.56 5.06 -1.74
CA PHE A 17 7.71 5.87 -0.85
C PHE A 17 8.39 7.09 -0.25
N SER A 18 9.60 6.95 0.30
CA SER A 18 10.34 8.06 0.93
C SER A 18 10.62 9.22 -0.03
N SER A 19 10.90 8.91 -1.30
CA SER A 19 11.15 9.92 -2.33
C SER A 19 9.87 10.65 -2.68
N ILE A 20 8.76 9.93 -2.84
CA ILE A 20 7.44 10.48 -3.18
C ILE A 20 6.90 11.32 -2.00
N ALA A 21 7.03 10.84 -0.77
CA ALA A 21 6.54 11.52 0.42
C ALA A 21 7.43 12.70 0.87
N SER A 22 8.60 12.91 0.26
CA SER A 22 9.57 13.92 0.70
C SER A 22 9.03 15.36 0.67
N PRO A 23 8.34 15.81 -0.39
CA PRO A 23 7.77 17.17 -0.42
C PRO A 23 6.72 17.37 0.67
N LEU A 24 5.87 16.37 0.90
CA LEU A 24 4.85 16.39 1.94
C LEU A 24 5.45 16.34 3.36
N THR A 25 6.54 15.60 3.56
CA THR A 25 7.24 15.51 4.85
C THR A 25 7.87 16.86 5.20
N THR A 26 8.37 17.58 4.21
CA THR A 26 8.95 18.92 4.38
C THR A 26 7.91 19.91 4.90
N LEU A 27 6.66 19.84 4.43
CA LEU A 27 5.55 20.66 4.96
C LEU A 27 5.25 20.42 6.46
N THR A 28 5.68 19.30 7.03
CA THR A 28 5.42 18.97 8.44
C THR A 28 6.51 19.40 9.42
N LYS A 29 7.61 19.99 8.93
CA LYS A 29 8.76 20.43 9.74
C LYS A 29 8.38 21.70 10.53
N LYS A 30 8.75 21.75 11.81
CA LYS A 30 8.37 22.80 12.79
C LYS A 30 8.81 24.24 12.47
N LYS A 31 9.48 24.49 11.35
CA LYS A 31 10.03 25.81 10.96
C LYS A 31 9.81 26.16 9.48
N GLU A 32 9.14 25.31 8.72
CA GLU A 32 8.85 25.54 7.30
C GLU A 32 7.50 26.24 7.16
N LYS A 33 7.41 27.19 6.23
CA LYS A 33 6.13 27.77 5.84
C LYS A 33 5.37 26.70 5.06
N ILE A 34 4.11 26.45 5.45
CA ILE A 34 3.27 25.46 4.76
C ILE A 34 2.83 26.08 3.44
N GLU A 35 3.64 25.92 2.40
CA GLU A 35 3.32 26.32 1.03
C GLU A 35 3.05 25.07 0.18
N TRP A 36 1.80 24.94 -0.27
CA TRP A 36 1.40 23.82 -1.11
C TRP A 36 1.91 24.05 -2.54
N SER A 37 3.06 23.47 -2.87
CA SER A 37 3.66 23.58 -4.19
C SER A 37 3.11 22.53 -5.16
N GLU A 38 3.35 22.74 -6.46
CA GLU A 38 3.02 21.75 -7.49
C GLU A 38 3.69 20.39 -7.23
N ALA A 39 4.90 20.39 -6.64
CA ALA A 39 5.58 19.16 -6.22
C ALA A 39 4.84 18.43 -5.09
N CYS A 40 4.20 19.18 -4.17
CA CYS A 40 3.37 18.60 -3.12
C CYS A 40 2.09 17.99 -3.71
N GLU A 41 1.43 18.67 -4.64
CA GLU A 41 0.24 18.17 -5.33
C GLU A 41 0.55 16.88 -6.12
N LYS A 42 1.64 16.88 -6.89
CA LYS A 42 2.09 15.67 -7.62
C LYS A 42 2.39 14.52 -6.67
N SER A 43 3.09 14.78 -5.58
CA SER A 43 3.40 13.77 -4.56
C SER A 43 2.16 13.21 -3.88
N PHE A 44 1.17 14.07 -3.63
CA PHE A 44 -0.10 13.68 -3.01
C PHE A 44 -0.92 12.78 -3.93
N ASN A 45 -1.06 13.15 -5.21
CA ASN A 45 -1.79 12.35 -6.18
C ASN A 45 -1.08 11.03 -6.50
N GLU A 46 0.24 11.04 -6.67
CA GLU A 46 1.03 9.81 -6.85
C GLU A 46 0.84 8.86 -5.66
N LEU A 47 0.88 9.36 -4.43
CA LEU A 47 0.63 8.52 -3.26
C LEU A 47 -0.80 7.96 -3.24
N LYS A 48 -1.81 8.75 -3.61
CA LYS A 48 -3.18 8.24 -3.73
C LYS A 48 -3.24 7.10 -4.74
N ASP A 49 -2.72 7.31 -5.94
CA ASP A 49 -2.79 6.34 -7.03
C ASP A 49 -2.06 5.06 -6.65
N ARG A 50 -0.85 5.14 -6.07
CA ARG A 50 -0.09 3.97 -5.61
C ARG A 50 -0.80 3.21 -4.47
N LEU A 51 -1.45 3.92 -3.56
CA LEU A 51 -2.19 3.33 -2.45
C LEU A 51 -3.50 2.68 -2.92
N THR A 52 -4.14 3.18 -3.98
CA THR A 52 -5.38 2.64 -4.54
C THR A 52 -5.15 1.60 -5.64
N PHE A 53 -4.00 1.61 -6.30
CA PHE A 53 -3.65 0.67 -7.37
C PHE A 53 -3.07 -0.64 -6.82
N SER A 54 -2.46 -0.60 -5.63
CA SER A 54 -2.01 -1.82 -4.97
C SER A 54 -3.23 -2.67 -4.56
N PRO A 55 -3.31 -3.97 -4.93
CA PRO A 55 -4.46 -4.84 -4.65
C PRO A 55 -4.69 -5.12 -3.15
N VAL A 56 -3.94 -4.45 -2.27
CA VAL A 56 -3.93 -4.63 -0.82
C VAL A 56 -5.18 -4.03 -0.15
N LEU A 57 -5.94 -3.14 -0.81
CA LEU A 57 -6.98 -2.34 -0.16
C LEU A 57 -8.25 -2.09 -0.99
N THR A 58 -8.66 -3.03 -1.83
CA THR A 58 -10.03 -2.95 -2.38
C THR A 58 -11.02 -3.17 -1.25
N LEU A 59 -11.94 -2.23 -1.05
CA LEU A 59 -13.02 -2.40 -0.08
C LEU A 59 -13.86 -3.60 -0.49
N PRO A 60 -14.32 -4.40 0.48
CA PRO A 60 -15.20 -5.49 0.15
C PRO A 60 -16.52 -4.97 -0.42
N GLU A 61 -16.91 -5.47 -1.58
CA GLU A 61 -18.10 -5.03 -2.30
C GLU A 61 -19.22 -6.06 -2.16
N GLY A 62 -20.41 -5.65 -1.71
CA GLY A 62 -21.57 -6.54 -1.63
C GLY A 62 -21.47 -7.64 -0.56
N THR A 63 -22.17 -8.76 -0.80
CA THR A 63 -22.23 -9.95 0.07
C THR A 63 -21.47 -11.14 -0.52
N ASP A 64 -20.61 -10.89 -1.49
CA ASP A 64 -19.91 -11.94 -2.20
C ASP A 64 -18.92 -12.68 -1.30
N ALA A 65 -18.70 -13.95 -1.61
CA ALA A 65 -17.84 -14.81 -0.82
C ALA A 65 -16.36 -14.41 -0.97
N PHE A 66 -15.62 -14.48 0.13
CA PHE A 66 -14.17 -14.35 0.10
C PHE A 66 -13.50 -15.72 -0.08
N VAL A 67 -12.40 -15.74 -0.81
CA VAL A 67 -11.52 -16.90 -1.00
C VAL A 67 -10.16 -16.60 -0.36
N VAL A 68 -9.69 -17.51 0.48
CA VAL A 68 -8.35 -17.42 1.09
C VAL A 68 -7.42 -18.36 0.34
N TYR A 69 -6.35 -17.81 -0.23
CA TYR A 69 -5.25 -18.58 -0.80
C TYR A 69 -4.13 -18.67 0.21
N CYS A 70 -3.78 -19.88 0.65
CA CYS A 70 -2.68 -20.11 1.58
C CYS A 70 -1.55 -20.87 0.89
N ASP A 71 -0.30 -20.46 1.13
CA ASP A 71 0.89 -21.22 0.83
C ASP A 71 1.74 -21.40 2.10
N SER A 72 2.47 -22.50 2.17
CA SER A 72 3.30 -22.82 3.32
C SER A 72 4.65 -23.37 2.89
N SER A 73 5.70 -22.94 3.57
CA SER A 73 7.04 -23.48 3.43
C SER A 73 7.59 -23.85 4.80
N ARG A 74 8.71 -24.59 4.81
CA ARG A 74 9.41 -24.99 6.04
C ARG A 74 9.88 -23.81 6.91
N VAL A 75 9.92 -22.60 6.34
CA VAL A 75 10.43 -21.37 6.97
C VAL A 75 9.35 -20.29 7.15
N GLY A 76 8.13 -20.51 6.68
CA GLY A 76 7.07 -19.50 6.81
C GLY A 76 5.76 -19.89 6.13
N LEU A 77 4.69 -19.29 6.61
CA LEU A 77 3.32 -19.39 6.09
C LEU A 77 2.93 -18.07 5.44
N ALA A 78 2.13 -18.14 4.37
CA ALA A 78 1.57 -16.98 3.71
C ALA A 78 0.12 -17.20 3.33
N CYS A 79 -0.72 -16.16 3.43
CA CYS A 79 -2.06 -16.17 2.88
C CYS A 79 -2.45 -14.86 2.18
N VAL A 80 -3.38 -14.94 1.24
CA VAL A 80 -3.98 -13.79 0.55
C VAL A 80 -5.49 -13.98 0.56
N LEU A 81 -6.22 -12.94 0.97
CA LEU A 81 -7.68 -12.88 0.93
C LEU A 81 -8.10 -12.20 -0.37
N MET A 82 -8.98 -12.85 -1.15
CA MET A 82 -9.53 -12.31 -2.40
C MET A 82 -11.05 -12.40 -2.39
N GLN A 83 -11.73 -11.50 -3.10
CA GLN A 83 -13.20 -11.50 -3.19
C GLN A 83 -13.70 -11.61 -4.65
N HIS A 84 -12.89 -11.24 -5.63
CA HIS A 84 -13.17 -11.39 -7.06
C HIS A 84 -11.95 -11.98 -7.76
N ASP A 85 -12.16 -12.75 -8.84
CA ASP A 85 -11.11 -13.17 -9.76
C ASP A 85 -10.59 -11.95 -10.51
N TYR A 86 -9.65 -11.23 -9.91
CA TYR A 86 -8.82 -10.32 -10.64
C TYR A 86 -7.80 -11.16 -11.41
N ASP A 87 -7.73 -10.97 -12.72
CA ASP A 87 -6.71 -11.54 -13.63
C ASP A 87 -5.33 -10.89 -13.35
N ILE A 88 -4.99 -10.74 -12.08
CA ILE A 88 -3.69 -10.34 -11.60
C ILE A 88 -2.90 -11.64 -11.60
N SER A 89 -2.07 -11.81 -12.62
CA SER A 89 -0.97 -12.76 -12.56
C SER A 89 -0.16 -12.47 -11.30
N LEU A 90 -0.44 -13.20 -10.21
CA LEU A 90 0.36 -13.17 -9.00
C LEU A 90 1.73 -13.73 -9.40
N LEU A 91 2.64 -12.85 -9.81
CA LEU A 91 4.03 -13.17 -10.10
C LEU A 91 4.69 -13.58 -8.78
N TYR A 92 4.49 -14.85 -8.43
CA TYR A 92 5.00 -15.48 -7.24
C TYR A 92 6.53 -15.58 -7.36
N HIS A 93 7.25 -14.65 -6.75
CA HIS A 93 8.70 -14.75 -6.63
C HIS A 93 9.04 -15.61 -5.41
N LEU A 94 9.33 -16.89 -5.64
CA LEU A 94 9.82 -17.83 -4.63
C LEU A 94 11.02 -17.19 -3.90
N GLY A 95 10.85 -16.84 -2.61
CA GLY A 95 11.90 -16.28 -1.76
C GLY A 95 11.88 -14.76 -1.54
N LYS A 96 10.91 -14.01 -2.08
CA LYS A 96 10.65 -12.63 -1.62
C LYS A 96 9.43 -12.65 -0.71
N ALA A 97 9.54 -12.05 0.48
CA ALA A 97 8.46 -11.97 1.45
C ALA A 97 7.24 -11.31 0.81
N ASN A 98 6.27 -12.13 0.40
CA ASN A 98 4.94 -11.65 0.05
C ASN A 98 4.33 -11.15 1.34
N VAL A 99 4.09 -9.84 1.43
CA VAL A 99 3.44 -9.28 2.61
C VAL A 99 1.98 -9.70 2.54
N VAL A 100 1.71 -10.72 3.33
CA VAL A 100 0.42 -11.28 3.68
C VAL A 100 -0.37 -10.26 4.48
N ALA A 101 -1.68 -10.23 4.24
CA ALA A 101 -2.64 -9.51 5.04
C ALA A 101 -2.49 -9.92 6.51
N ASP A 102 -2.15 -8.95 7.36
CA ASP A 102 -2.15 -9.13 8.80
C ASP A 102 -3.62 -9.27 9.24
N ALA A 103 -4.02 -10.49 9.59
CA ALA A 103 -5.28 -10.74 10.26
C ALA A 103 -5.03 -10.56 11.77
N LEU A 104 -5.59 -9.48 12.33
CA LEU A 104 -5.77 -9.11 13.75
C LEU A 104 -4.89 -9.80 14.80
#